data_AF-A0A2N5FWX8-F1
#
_entry.id   AF-A0A2N5FWX8-F1
#
_cell.length_a   1.000
_cell.length_b   1.000
_cell.length_c   1.000
_cell.angle_alpha   90.00
_cell.angle_beta   90.00
_cell.angle_gamma   90.00
#
_symmetry.space_group_name_H-M   'P 1'
#
loop_
_entity.id
_entity.type
_entity.pdbx_description
1 polymer ?
#
loop_
_entity_poly.entity_id
_entity_poly.type
_entity_poly.pdbx_seq_one_letter_code
_entity_poly.pdbx_strand_id
1 'polypeptide(L)'
;MLPLLKSSIVNFRYCDKLGDRDDSLKQFNLDLSDEEQEILSVLMCVEYLTPKLLTDDLLKQKLNSKDYSLYSQANQIKEIRQVRDDFSSKANSMMMLYTYKATRMDGFKSC
;
A
#
# COMPACT_ATOMS: atom_id res chain seq x y z
N MET A 1 -15.67 6.77 0.77
CA MET A 1 -14.63 5.73 0.94
C MET A 1 -13.34 6.37 1.49
N LEU A 2 -12.59 5.70 2.37
CA LEU A 2 -11.36 6.24 2.99
C LEU A 2 -10.32 6.60 1.90
N PRO A 3 -9.63 7.75 2.00
CA PRO A 3 -8.68 8.21 0.97
C PRO A 3 -7.53 7.24 0.74
N LEU A 4 -7.07 6.57 1.80
CA LEU A 4 -6.03 5.54 1.76
C LEU A 4 -6.43 4.37 0.87
N LEU A 5 -7.66 3.87 1.06
CA LEU A 5 -8.19 2.75 0.29
C LEU A 5 -8.29 3.07 -1.20
N LYS A 6 -8.70 4.30 -1.55
CA LYS A 6 -8.76 4.73 -2.97
C LYS A 6 -7.37 4.69 -3.62
N SER A 7 -6.34 5.14 -2.92
CA SER A 7 -4.95 5.10 -3.42
C SER A 7 -4.45 3.65 -3.55
N SER A 8 -4.70 2.82 -2.54
CA SER A 8 -4.32 1.40 -2.55
C SER A 8 -4.96 0.61 -3.69
N ILE A 9 -6.22 0.88 -4.01
CA ILE A 9 -6.90 0.24 -5.16
C ILE A 9 -6.19 0.59 -6.48
N VAL A 10 -5.80 1.84 -6.68
CA VAL A 10 -5.08 2.27 -7.90
C VAL A 10 -3.70 1.60 -7.99
N ASN A 11 -3.03 1.40 -6.85
CA ASN A 11 -1.73 0.76 -6.80
C ASN A 11 -1.78 -0.76 -7.03
N PHE A 12 -2.93 -1.40 -6.84
CA PHE A 12 -3.11 -2.82 -7.14
C PHE A 12 -3.40 -3.04 -8.64
N ARG A 13 -2.36 -2.91 -9.46
CA ARG A 13 -2.45 -2.87 -10.94
C ARG A 13 -3.00 -4.12 -11.63
N TYR A 14 -3.00 -5.26 -10.95
CA TYR A 14 -3.30 -6.56 -11.57
C TYR A 14 -4.67 -7.13 -11.16
N CYS A 15 -5.46 -6.41 -10.36
CA CYS A 15 -6.79 -6.85 -9.91
C CYS A 15 -7.90 -5.98 -10.52
N ASP A 16 -8.55 -6.50 -11.55
CA ASP A 16 -9.62 -5.78 -12.27
C ASP A 16 -10.90 -5.62 -11.41
N LYS A 17 -11.12 -6.52 -10.44
CA LYS A 17 -12.32 -6.52 -9.59
C LYS A 17 -12.50 -5.25 -8.78
N LEU A 18 -11.40 -4.59 -8.43
CA LEU A 18 -11.42 -3.40 -7.58
C LEU A 18 -11.97 -2.15 -8.28
N GLY A 19 -12.11 -2.19 -9.60
CA GLY A 19 -12.77 -1.17 -10.40
C GLY A 19 -14.30 -1.19 -10.25
N ASP A 20 -14.88 -2.37 -9.99
CA ASP A 20 -16.32 -2.55 -9.85
C ASP A 20 -16.77 -2.38 -8.40
N ARG A 21 -17.05 -1.12 -8.04
CA ARG A 21 -17.36 -0.72 -6.66
C ARG A 21 -18.40 0.39 -6.60
N ASP A 22 -19.14 0.41 -5.50
CA ASP A 22 -20.08 1.47 -5.17
C ASP A 22 -19.53 2.33 -4.03
N ASP A 23 -19.15 3.57 -4.35
CA ASP A 23 -18.62 4.55 -3.39
C ASP A 23 -19.67 5.04 -2.38
N SER A 24 -20.97 4.96 -2.72
CA SER A 24 -22.11 5.36 -1.88
C SER A 24 -22.47 4.27 -0.88
N LEU A 25 -22.59 3.02 -1.36
CA LEU A 25 -22.83 1.84 -0.52
C LEU A 25 -21.56 1.34 0.19
N LYS A 26 -20.38 1.83 -0.21
CA LYS A 26 -19.06 1.48 0.33
C LYS A 26 -18.75 -0.02 0.22
N GLN A 27 -19.07 -0.61 -0.93
CA GLN A 27 -18.87 -2.04 -1.19
C GLN A 27 -18.20 -2.28 -2.55
N PHE A 28 -17.57 -3.44 -2.68
CA PHE A 28 -17.22 -4.00 -3.98
C PHE A 28 -18.41 -4.83 -4.49
N ASN A 29 -18.68 -4.79 -5.79
CA ASN A 29 -19.76 -5.58 -6.39
C ASN A 29 -19.32 -7.03 -6.67
N LEU A 30 -18.01 -7.30 -6.60
CA LEU A 30 -17.41 -8.61 -6.75
C LEU A 30 -16.72 -9.03 -5.45
N ASP A 31 -16.80 -10.32 -5.15
CA ASP A 31 -16.12 -10.90 -4.00
C ASP A 31 -14.61 -10.93 -4.21
N LEU A 32 -13.90 -10.36 -3.24
CA LEU A 32 -12.44 -10.42 -3.14
C LEU A 32 -12.04 -11.68 -2.39
N SER A 33 -11.13 -12.44 -2.96
CA SER A 33 -10.47 -13.54 -2.27
C SER A 33 -9.60 -13.04 -1.12
N ASP A 34 -9.31 -13.93 -0.17
CA ASP A 34 -8.44 -13.62 0.98
C ASP A 34 -7.07 -13.07 0.55
N GLU A 35 -6.54 -13.58 -0.57
CA GLU A 35 -5.28 -13.11 -1.17
C GLU A 35 -5.38 -11.65 -1.66
N GLU A 36 -6.46 -11.30 -2.37
CA GLU A 36 -6.71 -9.93 -2.83
C GLU A 36 -6.93 -8.98 -1.66
N GLN A 37 -7.64 -9.42 -0.62
CA GLN A 37 -7.86 -8.65 0.61
C GLN A 37 -6.55 -8.37 1.35
N GLU A 38 -5.66 -9.37 1.47
CA GLU A 38 -4.36 -9.20 2.13
C GLU A 38 -3.42 -8.30 1.31
N ILE A 39 -3.40 -8.39 -0.03
CA ILE A 39 -2.61 -7.45 -0.86
C ILE A 39 -3.09 -6.02 -0.63
N LEU A 40 -4.41 -5.82 -0.61
CA LEU A 40 -5.01 -4.51 -0.40
C LEU A 40 -4.71 -3.96 1.01
N SER A 41 -4.74 -4.81 2.04
CA SER A 41 -4.41 -4.44 3.42
C SER A 41 -2.97 -3.93 3.54
N VAL A 42 -2.02 -4.62 2.90
CA VAL A 42 -0.60 -4.23 2.88
C VAL A 42 -0.40 -2.91 2.14
N LEU A 43 -1.05 -2.72 0.99
CA LEU A 43 -1.01 -1.45 0.25
C LEU A 43 -1.60 -0.29 1.07
N MET A 44 -2.65 -0.52 1.85
CA MET A 44 -3.21 0.51 2.75
C MET A 44 -2.24 0.91 3.85
N CYS A 45 -1.43 -0.02 4.37
CA CYS A 45 -0.36 0.30 5.31
C CYS A 45 0.71 1.22 4.69
N VAL A 46 1.11 0.98 3.44
CA VAL A 46 2.06 1.84 2.72
C VAL A 46 1.50 3.26 2.55
N GLU A 47 0.25 3.37 2.11
CA GLU A 47 -0.44 4.65 1.92
C GLU A 47 -0.65 5.40 3.23
N TYR A 48 -0.81 4.69 4.35
CA TYR A 48 -0.92 5.29 5.67
C TYR A 48 0.41 5.86 6.18
N LEU A 49 1.52 5.17 5.94
CA LEU A 49 2.85 5.56 6.42
C LEU A 49 3.47 6.68 5.57
N THR A 50 3.13 6.76 4.30
CA THR A 50 3.64 7.77 3.35
C THR A 50 3.42 9.22 3.78
N PRO A 51 2.19 9.69 4.11
CA PRO A 51 1.97 11.07 4.52
C PRO A 51 2.61 11.40 5.88
N LYS A 52 2.76 10.42 6.76
CA LYS A 52 3.48 10.60 8.04
C LYS A 52 4.95 10.91 7.80
N LEU A 53 5.59 10.16 6.91
CA LEU A 53 6.98 10.42 6.51
C LEU A 53 7.14 11.79 5.84
N LEU A 54 6.24 12.16 4.93
CA LEU A 54 6.30 13.47 4.26
C LEU A 54 6.14 14.63 5.24
N THR A 55 5.22 14.49 6.21
CA THR A 55 5.00 15.50 7.25
C THR A 55 6.22 15.61 8.16
N ASP A 56 6.79 14.48 8.58
CA ASP A 56 7.96 14.42 9.45
C ASP A 56 9.24 14.93 8.76
N ASP A 57 9.43 14.62 7.47
CA ASP A 57 10.55 15.14 6.67
C ASP A 57 10.43 16.65 6.46
N LEU A 58 9.21 17.18 6.25
CA LEU A 58 8.96 18.62 6.23
C LEU A 58 9.22 19.27 7.60
N LEU A 59 8.84 18.60 8.69
CA LEU A 59 9.06 19.06 10.05
C LEU A 59 10.56 19.14 10.37
N LYS A 60 11.33 18.12 9.98
CA LYS A 60 12.81 18.09 10.05
C LYS A 60 13.44 19.26 9.30
N GLN A 61 13.00 19.55 8.08
CA GLN A 61 13.52 20.67 7.29
C GLN A 61 13.27 22.02 7.98
N LYS A 62 12.10 22.20 8.62
CA LYS A 62 11.76 23.43 9.36
C LYS A 62 12.52 23.57 10.69
N LEU A 63 12.76 22.46 11.39
CA LEU A 63 13.36 22.44 12.73
C LEU A 63 14.89 22.41 12.73
N ASN A 64 15.53 22.32 11.56
CA ASN A 64 16.97 22.55 11.38
C ASN A 64 17.43 23.98 11.76
N SER A 65 16.55 24.81 12.33
CA SER A 65 16.75 26.22 12.66
C SER A 65 17.29 26.51 14.08
N LYS A 66 17.28 25.55 15.03
CA LYS A 66 18.22 25.49 16.19
C LYS A 66 17.87 24.45 17.26
N ASP A 67 16.64 23.97 17.36
CA ASP A 67 16.18 23.17 18.50
C ASP A 67 15.43 21.91 18.07
N TYR A 68 16.15 20.93 17.53
CA TYR A 68 15.60 19.60 17.34
C TYR A 68 16.38 18.65 18.24
N SER A 69 15.71 17.91 19.12
CA SER A 69 16.32 16.84 19.92
C SER A 69 16.70 15.67 18.99
N LEU A 70 17.73 15.91 18.18
CA LEU A 70 17.94 15.37 16.83
C LEU A 70 18.05 13.85 16.72
N TYR A 71 18.55 13.18 17.76
CA TYR A 71 19.00 11.80 17.63
C TYR A 71 17.86 10.77 17.67
N SER A 72 16.92 10.90 18.62
CA SER A 72 15.80 9.95 18.78
C SER A 72 14.80 10.06 17.63
N GLN A 73 14.48 11.28 17.20
CA GLN A 73 13.47 11.53 16.17
C GLN A 73 13.98 11.20 14.76
N ALA A 74 15.27 11.44 14.48
CA ALA A 74 15.89 11.01 13.23
C ALA A 74 15.86 9.47 13.08
N ASN A 75 16.17 8.75 14.16
CA ASN A 75 16.11 7.28 14.18
C ASN A 75 14.67 6.79 13.97
N GLN A 76 13.69 7.37 14.64
CA GLN A 76 12.29 6.99 14.47
C GLN A 76 11.80 7.12 13.02
N ILE A 77 12.18 8.19 12.33
CA ILE A 77 11.79 8.39 10.92
C ILE A 77 12.49 7.39 9.99
N LYS A 78 13.73 7.01 10.31
CA LYS A 78 14.44 5.96 9.57
C LYS A 78 13.71 4.61 9.71
N GLU A 79 13.31 4.26 10.93
CA GLU A 79 12.54 3.03 11.20
C GLU A 79 11.19 3.05 10.46
N ILE A 80 10.44 4.16 10.52
CA ILE A 80 9.15 4.28 9.80
C ILE A 80 9.36 4.15 8.29
N ARG A 81 10.43 4.72 7.73
CA ARG A 81 10.77 4.61 6.32
C ARG A 81 11.07 3.15 5.94
N GLN A 82 11.87 2.47 6.75
CA GLN A 82 12.18 1.06 6.55
C GLN A 82 10.92 0.19 6.58
N VAL A 83 10.06 0.38 7.57
CA VAL A 83 8.78 -0.35 7.67
C VAL A 83 7.89 -0.12 6.45
N ARG A 84 7.80 1.11 5.96
CA ARG A 84 7.07 1.42 4.71
C ARG A 84 7.67 0.66 3.52
N ASP A 85 8.99 0.67 3.38
CA ASP A 85 9.69 0.03 2.27
C ASP A 85 9.52 -1.49 2.31
N ASP A 86 9.55 -2.09 3.50
CA ASP A 86 9.29 -3.52 3.72
C ASP A 86 7.85 -3.89 3.30
N PHE A 87 6.85 -3.10 3.71
CA PHE A 87 5.46 -3.31 3.27
C PHE A 87 5.29 -3.14 1.76
N SER A 88 5.94 -2.14 1.16
CA SER A 88 5.93 -1.93 -0.28
C SER A 88 6.55 -3.11 -1.03
N SER A 89 7.68 -3.64 -0.53
CA SER A 89 8.32 -4.83 -1.08
C SER A 89 7.41 -6.06 -0.97
N LYS A 90 6.81 -6.31 0.21
CA LYS A 90 5.85 -7.39 0.44
C LYS A 90 4.67 -7.30 -0.53
N ALA A 91 4.06 -6.12 -0.68
CA ALA A 91 2.95 -5.91 -1.60
C ALA A 91 3.33 -6.25 -3.04
N ASN A 92 4.50 -5.80 -3.50
CA ASN A 92 5.00 -6.13 -4.84
C ASN A 92 5.22 -7.62 -5.03
N SER A 93 5.83 -8.32 -4.06
CA SER A 93 6.01 -9.77 -4.13
C SER A 93 4.68 -10.50 -4.20
N MET A 94 3.70 -10.13 -3.37
CA MET A 94 2.37 -10.74 -3.38
C MET A 94 1.63 -10.48 -4.69
N MET A 95 1.68 -9.26 -5.23
CA MET A 95 1.11 -8.93 -6.53
C MET A 95 1.75 -9.75 -7.67
N MET A 96 3.07 -9.95 -7.66
CA MET A 96 3.74 -10.78 -8.66
C MET A 96 3.31 -12.25 -8.60
N LEU A 97 3.17 -12.81 -7.40
CA LEU A 97 2.66 -14.18 -7.20
C LEU A 97 1.21 -14.31 -7.65
N TYR A 98 0.37 -13.33 -7.33
CA TYR A 98 -1.03 -13.25 -7.75
C TYR A 98 -1.14 -13.27 -9.29
N THR A 99 -0.37 -12.41 -9.98
CA THR A 99 -0.35 -12.36 -11.45
C THR A 99 0.17 -13.67 -12.06
N TYR A 100 1.24 -14.25 -11.50
CA TYR A 100 1.78 -15.52 -11.97
C TYR A 100 0.74 -16.65 -11.86
N LYS A 101 -0.01 -16.71 -10.76
CA LYS A 101 -1.09 -17.68 -10.55
C LYS A 101 -2.21 -17.47 -11.56
N ALA A 102 -2.63 -16.24 -11.82
CA ALA A 102 -3.63 -15.93 -12.84
C ALA A 102 -3.20 -16.41 -14.23
N THR A 103 -2.00 -16.01 -14.69
CA THR A 103 -1.47 -16.39 -16.01
C THR A 103 -1.30 -17.90 -16.17
N ARG A 104 -0.86 -18.60 -15.11
CA ARG A 104 -0.67 -20.06 -15.16
C ARG A 104 -1.99 -20.82 -15.30
N MET A 105 -3.08 -20.30 -14.73
CA MET A 105 -4.41 -20.90 -14.86
C MET A 105 -5.00 -20.67 -16.25
N ASP A 106 -4.73 -19.53 -16.89
CA ASP A 106 -5.17 -19.29 -18.26
C ASP A 106 -4.47 -20.19 -19.28
N GLY A 107 -3.19 -20.52 -19.06
CA GLY A 107 -2.46 -21.47 -19.89
C GLY A 107 -2.99 -22.92 -19.84
N PHE A 108 -3.77 -23.28 -18.81
CA PHE A 108 -4.36 -24.62 -18.67
C PHE A 108 -5.73 -24.76 -19.35
N LYS A 109 -6.37 -23.66 -19.74
CA LYS A 109 -7.71 -23.68 -20.39
C LYS A 109 -7.69 -24.03 -21.88
N SER A 110 -6.54 -24.41 -22.45
CA SER A 110 -6.39 -24.67 -23.90
C SER A 110 -6.19 -26.15 -24.28
N CYS A 111 -6.58 -27.09 -23.42
CA CYS A 111 -6.64 -28.53 -23.74
C CYS A 111 -8.06 -29.07 -23.55
#